data_AF-A0A379LSG4-F1
#
_entry.id   AF-A0A379LSG4-F1
#
_cell.length_a   1.000
_cell.length_b   1.000
_cell.length_c   1.000
_cell.angle_alpha   90.00
_cell.angle_beta   90.00
_cell.angle_gamma   90.00
#
_symmetry.space_group_name_H-M   'P 1'
#
loop_
_entity.id
_entity.type
_entity.pdbx_description
1 polymer ?
#
loop_
_entity_poly.entity_id
_entity_poly.type
_entity_poly.pdbx_seq_one_letter_code
_entity_poly.pdbx_strand_id
1 'polypeptide(L)'
;MRVSWLRTFRQQKSITLRELGLRFMLMNENGMSKTEIAKAEGISNAKVSRAFQAAAVPAEFIELFPVVSELTLQDYQLLLDVWEEAKAEAVDVTALVSDIKQTLKADDSLLSANADEKKSAILNGFKSARRQLKKPAPVSKTVTEKLATFTTANTYARRKTNDEKRTVQYEFSRLPKEIAEQIDASIRQILSTLK
;
A
#
# COMPACT_ATOMS: atom_id res chain seq x y z
N MET A 1 -30.02 -52.42 -11.65
CA MET A 1 -30.77 -51.18 -11.97
C MET A 1 -30.08 -50.00 -11.31
N ARG A 2 -29.63 -49.00 -12.08
CA ARG A 2 -29.00 -47.75 -11.61
C ARG A 2 -30.01 -46.61 -11.73
N VAL A 3 -30.35 -45.93 -10.65
CA VAL A 3 -30.75 -44.51 -10.54
C VAL A 3 -31.11 -44.28 -9.06
N SER A 4 -30.90 -43.15 -8.40
CA SER A 4 -30.44 -41.81 -8.75
C SER A 4 -30.11 -41.15 -7.41
N TRP A 5 -28.86 -40.79 -7.14
CA TRP A 5 -28.57 -39.88 -6.03
C TRP A 5 -28.77 -38.47 -6.56
N LEU A 6 -29.89 -37.85 -6.20
CA LEU A 6 -30.13 -36.42 -6.36
C LEU A 6 -29.04 -35.67 -5.59
N ARG A 7 -27.96 -35.30 -6.30
CA ARG A 7 -26.99 -34.32 -5.84
C ARG A 7 -27.71 -32.98 -5.77
N THR A 8 -28.15 -32.61 -4.57
CA THR A 8 -28.55 -31.24 -4.25
C THR A 8 -27.39 -30.32 -4.61
N PHE A 9 -27.56 -29.53 -5.67
CA PHE A 9 -26.63 -28.49 -6.07
C PHE A 9 -26.74 -27.36 -5.05
N ARG A 10 -26.00 -27.43 -3.94
CA ARG A 10 -25.79 -26.25 -3.09
C ARG A 10 -24.94 -25.29 -3.92
N GLN A 11 -25.51 -24.15 -4.31
CA GLN A 11 -24.69 -23.06 -4.82
C GLN A 11 -23.77 -22.60 -3.68
N GLN A 12 -22.52 -23.05 -3.71
CA GLN A 12 -21.49 -22.52 -2.83
C GLN A 12 -21.34 -21.03 -3.17
N LYS A 13 -21.69 -20.14 -2.24
CA LYS A 13 -21.41 -18.70 -2.39
C LYS A 13 -19.92 -18.57 -2.71
N SER A 14 -19.61 -18.03 -3.90
CA SER A 14 -18.22 -17.86 -4.31
C SER A 14 -17.54 -16.88 -3.36
N ILE A 15 -16.50 -17.35 -2.67
CA ILE A 15 -15.70 -16.53 -1.76
C ILE A 15 -15.12 -15.35 -2.55
N THR A 16 -15.29 -14.14 -2.02
CA THR A 16 -14.79 -12.91 -2.63
C THR A 16 -13.26 -12.82 -2.51
N LEU A 17 -12.64 -11.97 -3.33
CA LEU A 17 -11.20 -11.75 -3.31
C LEU A 17 -10.72 -11.23 -1.94
N ARG A 18 -11.51 -10.37 -1.28
CA ARG A 18 -11.21 -9.84 0.05
C ARG A 18 -11.33 -10.91 1.13
N GLU A 19 -12.38 -11.73 1.12
CA GLU A 19 -12.54 -12.84 2.07
C GLU A 19 -11.37 -13.83 1.99
N LEU A 20 -10.90 -14.15 0.78
CA LEU A 20 -9.67 -14.92 0.59
C LEU A 20 -8.47 -14.21 1.22
N GLY A 21 -8.36 -12.89 1.01
CA GLY A 21 -7.27 -12.09 1.55
C GLY A 21 -7.21 -12.09 3.08
N LEU A 22 -8.36 -11.92 3.75
CA LEU A 22 -8.46 -11.97 5.21
C LEU A 22 -8.05 -13.34 5.75
N ARG A 23 -8.46 -14.42 5.08
CA ARG A 23 -8.01 -15.77 5.42
C ARG A 23 -6.50 -15.95 5.24
N PHE A 24 -5.92 -15.38 4.18
CA PHE A 24 -4.48 -15.44 3.94
C PHE A 24 -3.68 -14.57 4.93
N MET A 25 -4.24 -13.46 5.41
CA MET A 25 -3.63 -12.68 6.49
C MET A 25 -3.48 -13.51 7.76
N LEU A 26 -4.51 -14.25 8.17
CA LEU A 26 -4.42 -15.14 9.33
C LEU A 26 -3.35 -16.24 9.14
N MET A 27 -3.24 -16.80 7.94
CA MET A 27 -2.18 -17.78 7.64
C MET A 27 -0.78 -17.17 7.73
N ASN A 28 -0.63 -15.93 7.27
CA ASN A 28 0.63 -15.20 7.29
C ASN A 28 1.02 -14.77 8.71
N GLU A 29 0.06 -14.39 9.54
CA GLU A 29 0.26 -14.14 10.98
C GLU A 29 0.69 -15.42 11.72
N ASN A 30 0.19 -16.57 11.27
CA ASN A 30 0.62 -17.90 11.75
C ASN A 30 1.97 -18.37 11.15
N GLY A 31 2.70 -17.49 10.46
CA GLY A 31 4.07 -17.74 10.01
C GLY A 31 4.23 -18.28 8.59
N MET A 32 3.16 -18.45 7.82
CA MET A 32 3.27 -18.87 6.41
C MET A 32 3.65 -17.69 5.50
N SER A 33 4.62 -17.90 4.63
CA SER A 33 4.92 -16.97 3.54
C SER A 33 3.84 -17.00 2.45
N LYS A 34 3.75 -15.93 1.65
CA LYS A 34 2.80 -15.85 0.52
C LYS A 34 2.96 -16.99 -0.49
N THR A 35 4.18 -17.49 -0.68
CA THR A 35 4.47 -18.61 -1.59
C THR A 35 4.02 -19.94 -1.03
N GLU A 36 4.12 -20.14 0.29
CA GLU A 36 3.58 -21.32 0.97
C GLU A 36 2.06 -21.30 0.97
N ILE A 37 1.43 -20.14 1.20
CA ILE A 37 -0.02 -19.96 1.08
C ILE A 37 -0.49 -20.30 -0.34
N ALA A 38 0.21 -19.82 -1.38
CA ALA A 38 -0.12 -20.15 -2.77
C ALA A 38 -0.12 -21.67 -3.03
N LYS A 39 0.90 -22.37 -2.53
CA LYS A 39 1.03 -23.83 -2.65
C LYS A 39 -0.06 -24.57 -1.86
N ALA A 40 -0.29 -24.18 -0.61
CA ALA A 40 -1.29 -24.82 0.27
C ALA A 40 -2.71 -24.68 -0.28
N GLU A 41 -3.02 -23.52 -0.87
CA GLU A 41 -4.34 -23.20 -1.42
C GLU A 41 -4.52 -23.61 -2.89
N GLY A 42 -3.47 -24.11 -3.54
CA GLY A 42 -3.51 -24.49 -4.96
C GLY A 42 -3.83 -23.33 -5.90
N ILE A 43 -3.42 -22.09 -5.55
CA ILE A 43 -3.67 -20.89 -6.35
C ILE A 43 -2.37 -20.21 -6.76
N SER A 44 -2.44 -19.34 -7.77
CA SER A 44 -1.26 -18.60 -8.20
C SER A 44 -0.81 -17.56 -7.17
N ASN A 45 0.51 -17.34 -7.08
CA ASN A 45 1.09 -16.26 -6.28
C ASN A 45 0.48 -14.89 -6.61
N ALA A 46 0.16 -14.64 -7.88
CA ALA A 46 -0.51 -13.41 -8.29
C ALA A 46 -1.91 -13.27 -7.66
N LYS A 47 -2.68 -14.36 -7.53
CA LYS A 47 -3.98 -14.34 -6.86
C LYS A 47 -3.84 -14.12 -5.36
N VAL A 48 -2.83 -14.71 -4.73
CA VAL A 48 -2.49 -14.44 -3.31
C VAL A 48 -2.19 -12.95 -3.10
N SER A 49 -1.29 -12.37 -3.91
CA SER A 49 -0.95 -10.95 -3.82
C SER A 49 -2.17 -10.03 -3.98
N ARG A 50 -3.04 -10.31 -4.96
CA ARG A 50 -4.29 -9.56 -5.18
C ARG A 50 -5.26 -9.68 -4.00
N ALA A 51 -5.34 -10.87 -3.39
CA ALA A 51 -6.17 -11.10 -2.22
C ALA A 51 -5.66 -10.30 -1.01
N PHE A 52 -4.35 -10.29 -0.76
CA PHE A 52 -3.73 -9.44 0.26
C PHE A 52 -4.01 -7.95 0.04
N GLN A 53 -3.95 -7.47 -1.21
CA GLN A 53 -4.30 -6.08 -1.54
C GLN A 53 -5.76 -5.76 -1.18
N ALA A 54 -6.69 -6.64 -1.54
CA ALA A 54 -8.11 -6.46 -1.20
C ALA A 54 -8.37 -6.48 0.31
N ALA A 55 -7.64 -7.29 1.06
CA ALA A 55 -7.75 -7.37 2.52
C ALA A 55 -7.08 -6.22 3.27
N ALA A 56 -6.09 -5.55 2.67
CA ALA A 56 -5.44 -4.38 3.26
C ALA A 56 -6.33 -3.14 3.30
N VAL A 57 -7.43 -3.11 2.53
CA VAL A 57 -8.40 -2.01 2.55
C VAL A 57 -9.19 -2.04 3.88
N PRO A 58 -9.30 -0.89 4.59
CA PRO A 58 -10.05 -0.77 5.83
C PRO A 58 -11.49 -1.30 5.71
N ALA A 59 -11.99 -1.95 6.76
CA ALA A 59 -13.34 -2.52 6.74
C ALA A 59 -14.40 -1.44 6.56
N GLU A 60 -14.18 -0.27 7.15
CA GLU A 60 -15.04 0.91 7.11
C GLU A 60 -15.25 1.43 5.69
N PHE A 61 -14.25 1.27 4.81
CA PHE A 61 -14.38 1.63 3.39
C PHE A 61 -15.26 0.62 2.66
N ILE A 62 -15.09 -0.67 2.96
CA ILE A 62 -15.81 -1.76 2.33
C ILE A 62 -17.29 -1.76 2.72
N GLU A 63 -17.61 -1.39 3.97
CA GLU A 63 -18.97 -1.25 4.48
C GLU A 63 -19.80 -0.17 3.75
N LEU A 64 -19.16 0.74 3.01
CA LEU A 64 -19.89 1.69 2.16
C LEU A 64 -20.54 1.01 0.96
N PHE A 65 -20.00 -0.11 0.48
CA PHE A 65 -20.46 -0.76 -0.73
C PHE A 65 -21.63 -1.71 -0.45
N PRO A 66 -22.76 -1.57 -1.17
CA PRO A 66 -23.90 -2.46 -0.97
C PRO A 66 -23.62 -3.90 -1.41
N VAL A 67 -22.74 -4.08 -2.41
CA VAL A 67 -22.41 -5.40 -2.99
C VAL A 67 -20.89 -5.53 -3.13
N VAL A 68 -20.24 -6.12 -2.14
CA VAL A 68 -18.77 -6.30 -2.10
C VAL A 68 -18.25 -7.17 -3.25
N SER A 69 -19.05 -8.11 -3.75
CA SER A 69 -18.66 -8.99 -4.86
C SER A 69 -18.50 -8.28 -6.19
N GLU A 70 -19.04 -7.07 -6.34
CA GLU A 70 -18.88 -6.24 -7.55
C GLU A 70 -17.56 -5.46 -7.54
N LEU A 71 -16.83 -5.43 -6.42
CA LEU A 71 -15.53 -4.78 -6.34
C LEU A 71 -14.48 -5.54 -7.13
N THR A 72 -13.88 -4.84 -8.11
CA THR A 72 -12.78 -5.33 -8.91
C THR A 72 -11.44 -5.07 -8.22
N LEU A 73 -10.37 -5.67 -8.73
CA LEU A 73 -9.02 -5.38 -8.24
C LEU A 73 -8.66 -3.89 -8.36
N GLN A 74 -9.08 -3.22 -9.43
CA GLN A 74 -8.81 -1.80 -9.64
C GLN A 74 -9.51 -0.94 -8.59
N ASP A 75 -10.71 -1.34 -8.18
CA ASP A 75 -11.46 -0.66 -7.11
C ASP A 75 -10.71 -0.78 -5.77
N TYR A 76 -10.24 -1.98 -5.42
CA TYR A 76 -9.42 -2.18 -4.21
C TYR A 76 -8.12 -1.38 -4.24
N GLN A 77 -7.46 -1.28 -5.40
CA GLN A 77 -6.25 -0.48 -5.55
C GLN A 77 -6.52 1.01 -5.33
N LEU A 78 -7.60 1.55 -5.90
CA LEU A 78 -8.01 2.92 -5.64
C LEU A 78 -8.27 3.17 -4.14
N LEU A 79 -9.02 2.28 -3.49
CA LEU A 79 -9.33 2.41 -2.06
C LEU A 79 -8.07 2.36 -1.19
N LEU A 80 -7.12 1.47 -1.53
CA LEU A 80 -5.85 1.37 -0.83
C LEU A 80 -4.99 2.63 -1.01
N ASP A 81 -4.92 3.18 -2.22
CA ASP A 81 -4.21 4.44 -2.49
C ASP A 81 -4.78 5.58 -1.63
N VAL A 82 -6.11 5.70 -1.56
CA VAL A 82 -6.76 6.73 -0.73
C VAL A 82 -6.43 6.54 0.74
N TRP A 83 -6.42 5.29 1.21
CA TRP A 83 -6.09 5.00 2.60
C TRP A 83 -4.64 5.35 2.94
N GLU A 84 -3.67 4.99 2.09
CA GLU A 84 -2.26 5.32 2.32
C GLU A 84 -2.01 6.83 2.31
N GLU A 85 -2.68 7.59 1.43
CA GLU A 85 -2.61 9.06 1.41
C GLU A 85 -3.26 9.67 2.66
N ALA A 86 -4.43 9.20 3.08
CA ALA A 86 -5.11 9.66 4.30
C ALA A 86 -4.27 9.39 5.55
N LYS A 87 -3.67 8.19 5.63
CA LYS A 87 -2.76 7.81 6.72
C LYS A 87 -1.51 8.68 6.76
N ALA A 88 -0.97 9.06 5.60
CA ALA A 88 0.19 9.95 5.52
C ALA A 88 -0.13 11.38 6.02
N GLU A 89 -1.38 11.80 5.95
CA GLU A 89 -1.88 13.07 6.51
C GLU A 89 -2.43 12.95 7.93
N ALA A 90 -2.31 11.78 8.56
CA ALA A 90 -2.90 11.47 9.87
C ALA A 90 -4.42 11.72 9.94
N VAL A 91 -5.11 11.55 8.81
CA VAL A 91 -6.57 11.62 8.74
C VAL A 91 -7.17 10.31 9.26
N ASP A 92 -8.13 10.42 10.17
CA ASP A 92 -8.83 9.28 10.73
C ASP A 92 -9.75 8.61 9.69
N VAL A 93 -9.74 7.28 9.66
CA VAL A 93 -10.56 6.46 8.74
C VAL A 93 -12.06 6.76 8.90
N THR A 94 -12.52 6.97 10.14
CA THR A 94 -13.93 7.21 10.47
C THR A 94 -14.38 8.60 10.03
N ALA A 95 -13.51 9.61 10.15
CA ALA A 95 -13.78 10.97 9.68
C ALA A 95 -13.95 10.98 8.16
N LEU A 96 -13.02 10.36 7.42
CA LEU A 96 -13.09 10.25 5.96
C LEU A 96 -14.38 9.54 5.50
N VAL A 97 -14.73 8.43 6.15
CA VAL A 97 -15.95 7.67 5.86
C VAL A 97 -17.21 8.48 6.17
N SER A 98 -17.21 9.27 7.25
CA SER A 98 -18.31 10.16 7.61
C SER A 98 -18.55 11.22 6.53
N ASP A 99 -17.49 11.87 6.07
CA ASP A 99 -17.57 12.92 5.04
C ASP A 99 -18.10 12.38 3.71
N ILE A 100 -17.64 11.18 3.32
CA ILE A 100 -18.14 10.48 2.13
C ILE A 100 -19.63 10.13 2.31
N LYS A 101 -20.03 9.57 3.47
CA LYS A 101 -21.44 9.25 3.76
C LYS A 101 -22.32 10.49 3.70
N GLN A 102 -21.87 11.63 4.22
CA GLN A 102 -22.64 12.88 4.18
C GLN A 102 -22.82 13.36 2.74
N THR A 103 -21.76 13.30 1.93
CA THR A 103 -21.81 13.66 0.51
C THR A 103 -22.79 12.77 -0.25
N LEU A 104 -22.75 11.46 -0.01
CA LEU A 104 -23.65 10.50 -0.67
C LEU A 104 -25.11 10.67 -0.24
N LYS A 105 -25.37 11.00 1.04
CA LYS A 105 -26.73 11.25 1.53
C LYS A 105 -27.37 12.52 0.97
N ALA A 106 -26.56 13.50 0.56
CA ALA A 106 -27.04 14.72 -0.07
C ALA A 106 -27.45 14.51 -1.54
N ASP A 107 -27.14 13.35 -2.12
CA ASP A 107 -27.46 13.00 -3.50
C ASP A 107 -28.71 12.10 -3.56
N ASP A 108 -29.88 12.74 -3.68
CA ASP A 108 -31.18 12.06 -3.75
C ASP A 108 -31.28 11.09 -4.94
N SER A 109 -30.44 11.25 -5.98
CA SER A 109 -30.43 10.35 -7.14
C SER A 109 -30.02 8.91 -6.78
N LEU A 110 -29.31 8.74 -5.66
CA LEU A 110 -28.84 7.43 -5.20
C LEU A 110 -29.94 6.58 -4.55
N LEU A 111 -31.08 7.17 -4.18
CA LEU A 111 -32.20 6.44 -3.56
C LEU A 111 -32.78 5.39 -4.52
N SER A 112 -32.94 5.76 -5.80
CA SER A 112 -33.45 4.88 -6.87
C SER A 112 -32.34 4.19 -7.69
N ALA A 113 -31.07 4.50 -7.40
CA ALA A 113 -29.94 3.98 -8.16
C ALA A 113 -29.74 2.47 -7.98
N ASN A 114 -29.28 1.82 -9.05
CA ASN A 114 -28.90 0.40 -9.03
C ASN A 114 -27.55 0.18 -8.31
N ALA A 115 -27.13 -1.07 -8.15
CA ALA A 115 -25.91 -1.41 -7.40
C ALA A 115 -24.63 -0.84 -8.04
N ASP A 116 -24.53 -0.85 -9.37
CA ASP A 116 -23.37 -0.35 -10.11
C ASP A 116 -23.26 1.18 -10.06
N GLU A 117 -24.40 1.87 -10.15
CA GLU A 117 -24.49 3.32 -9.97
C GLU A 117 -24.08 3.73 -8.56
N LYS A 118 -24.58 3.00 -7.53
CA LYS A 118 -24.20 3.22 -6.13
C LYS A 118 -22.70 2.98 -5.92
N LYS A 119 -22.16 1.88 -6.45
CA LYS A 119 -20.72 1.59 -6.44
C LYS A 119 -19.92 2.74 -7.06
N SER A 120 -20.34 3.20 -8.25
CA SER A 120 -19.68 4.28 -8.97
C SER A 120 -19.71 5.59 -8.18
N ALA A 121 -20.84 5.93 -7.55
CA ALA A 121 -20.97 7.11 -6.69
C ALA A 121 -20.03 7.04 -5.48
N ILE A 122 -19.96 5.89 -4.80
CA ILE A 122 -19.04 5.68 -3.67
C ILE A 122 -17.59 5.84 -4.11
N LEU A 123 -17.18 5.21 -5.22
CA LEU A 123 -15.82 5.35 -5.77
C LEU A 123 -15.49 6.79 -6.15
N ASN A 124 -16.46 7.54 -6.67
CA ASN A 124 -16.30 8.97 -6.95
C ASN A 124 -16.18 9.80 -5.66
N GLY A 125 -16.89 9.43 -4.61
CA GLY A 125 -16.71 9.98 -3.26
C GLY A 125 -15.27 9.83 -2.77
N PHE A 126 -14.71 8.62 -2.87
CA PHE A 126 -13.30 8.36 -2.53
C PHE A 126 -12.33 9.17 -3.39
N LYS A 127 -12.56 9.27 -4.72
CA LYS A 127 -11.72 10.10 -5.61
C LYS A 127 -11.77 11.58 -5.24
N SER A 128 -12.94 12.08 -4.87
CA SER A 128 -13.12 13.47 -4.44
C SER A 128 -12.43 13.73 -3.11
N ALA A 129 -12.59 12.83 -2.14
CA ALA A 129 -11.91 12.90 -0.85
C ALA A 129 -10.38 12.88 -1.05
N ARG A 130 -9.86 12.00 -1.91
CA ARG A 130 -8.44 11.94 -2.30
C ARG A 130 -7.90 13.28 -2.82
N ARG A 131 -8.70 14.03 -3.58
CA ARG A 131 -8.29 15.35 -4.10
C ARG A 131 -8.21 16.42 -3.02
N GLN A 132 -8.94 16.26 -1.93
CA GLN A 132 -8.99 17.17 -0.80
C GLN A 132 -7.88 16.89 0.22
N LEU A 133 -7.34 15.66 0.23
CA LEU A 133 -6.12 15.31 0.94
C LEU A 133 -4.97 16.19 0.41
N LYS A 134 -4.35 16.95 1.31
CA LYS A 134 -3.19 17.81 1.03
C LYS A 134 -1.96 16.94 0.80
N LYS A 135 -1.71 16.54 -0.46
CA LYS A 135 -0.52 15.80 -0.90
C LYS A 135 0.67 16.04 0.03
N PRO A 136 1.02 15.10 0.92
CA PRO A 136 2.14 15.30 1.81
C PRO A 136 3.38 15.51 0.93
N ALA A 137 4.22 16.46 1.33
CA ALA A 137 5.51 16.63 0.68
C ALA A 137 6.18 15.26 0.62
N PRO A 138 6.74 14.83 -0.54
CA PRO A 138 7.22 13.47 -0.71
C PRO A 138 8.20 13.17 0.42
N VAL A 139 7.79 12.29 1.34
CA VAL A 139 8.59 11.91 2.49
C VAL A 139 9.78 11.19 1.92
N SER A 140 10.91 11.89 1.81
CA SER A 140 12.10 11.29 1.21
C SER A 140 12.47 10.10 2.08
N LYS A 141 12.38 8.88 1.54
CA LYS A 141 12.86 7.63 2.16
C LYS A 141 14.39 7.59 2.21
N THR A 142 15.02 8.75 2.38
CA THR A 142 16.47 8.90 2.44
C THR A 142 16.88 8.67 3.88
N VAL A 143 17.46 7.50 4.14
CA VAL A 143 18.05 7.21 5.45
C VAL A 143 19.38 7.94 5.54
N THR A 144 19.57 8.74 6.59
CA THR A 144 20.81 9.47 6.84
C THR A 144 21.56 8.84 8.01
N GLU A 145 22.75 8.32 7.72
CA GLU A 145 23.67 7.71 8.67
C GLU A 145 24.83 8.68 8.95
N LYS A 146 25.19 8.89 10.22
CA LYS A 146 26.37 9.69 10.58
C LYS A 146 27.61 8.80 10.49
N LEU A 147 28.57 9.18 9.65
CA LEU A 147 29.83 8.44 9.48
C LEU A 147 30.86 8.81 10.56
N ALA A 148 30.81 10.03 11.06
CA ALA A 148 31.67 10.50 12.13
C ALA A 148 30.97 11.59 12.97
N THR A 149 31.35 11.67 14.23
CA THR A 149 30.95 12.75 15.15
C THR A 149 32.10 13.74 15.29
N PHE A 150 31.81 15.03 15.10
CA PHE A 150 32.76 16.11 15.26
C PHE A 150 32.34 17.00 16.43
N THR A 151 33.32 17.64 17.06
CA THR A 151 33.09 18.58 18.17
C THR A 151 32.40 19.86 17.70
N THR A 152 32.64 20.26 16.45
CA THR A 152 32.08 21.48 15.85
C THR A 152 30.73 21.18 15.22
N ALA A 153 29.68 21.92 15.62
CA ALA A 153 28.31 21.70 15.16
C ALA A 153 28.12 21.78 13.62
N ASN A 154 29.01 22.48 12.90
CA ASN A 154 28.94 22.67 11.45
C ASN A 154 29.87 21.77 10.63
N THR A 155 30.64 20.90 11.28
CA THR A 155 31.49 19.89 10.63
C THR A 155 30.76 18.55 10.69
N TYR A 156 30.56 17.92 9.54
CA TYR A 156 29.87 16.63 9.49
C TYR A 156 30.36 15.77 8.34
N ALA A 157 30.18 14.46 8.52
CA ALA A 157 30.35 13.43 7.51
C ALA A 157 29.17 12.47 7.64
N ARG A 158 28.36 12.34 6.58
CA ARG A 158 27.14 11.52 6.61
C ARG A 158 26.94 10.78 5.30
N ARG A 159 26.31 9.62 5.39
CA ARG A 159 25.90 8.79 4.27
C ARG A 159 24.38 8.88 4.14
N LYS A 160 23.91 9.20 2.94
CA LYS A 160 22.50 9.20 2.58
C LYS A 160 22.23 8.04 1.64
N THR A 161 21.28 7.19 2.00
CA THR A 161 20.87 6.04 1.19
C THR A 161 19.42 6.21 0.77
N ASN A 162 19.15 6.05 -0.51
CA ASN A 162 17.81 5.96 -1.06
C ASN A 162 17.69 4.63 -1.81
N ASP A 163 17.11 3.64 -1.14
CA ASP A 163 16.99 2.27 -1.67
C ASP A 163 16.09 2.21 -2.91
N GLU A 164 15.06 3.07 -2.96
CA GLU A 164 14.12 3.14 -4.08
C GLU A 164 14.80 3.63 -5.37
N LYS A 165 15.71 4.61 -5.25
CA LYS A 165 16.49 5.13 -6.37
C LYS A 165 17.82 4.39 -6.59
N ARG A 166 18.14 3.40 -5.73
CA ARG A 166 19.46 2.73 -5.68
C ARG A 166 20.62 3.72 -5.61
N THR A 167 20.45 4.84 -4.91
CA THR A 167 21.49 5.87 -4.79
C THR A 167 22.09 5.90 -3.39
N VAL A 168 23.41 6.06 -3.35
CA VAL A 168 24.19 6.34 -2.13
C VAL A 168 24.92 7.65 -2.34
N GLN A 169 24.78 8.59 -1.40
CA GLN A 169 25.43 9.88 -1.42
C GLN A 169 26.25 10.06 -0.14
N TYR A 170 27.47 10.56 -0.29
CA TYR A 170 28.34 10.93 0.82
C TYR A 170 28.40 12.45 0.90
N GLU A 171 28.04 13.01 2.04
CA GLU A 171 28.07 14.45 2.26
C GLU A 171 29.06 14.80 3.38
N PHE A 172 29.96 15.72 3.07
CA PHE A 172 30.97 16.24 3.97
C PHE A 172 30.83 17.76 4.07
N SER A 173 31.06 18.31 5.26
CA SER A 173 31.05 19.76 5.49
C SER A 173 32.22 20.17 6.35
N ARG A 174 32.90 21.25 5.94
CA ARG A 174 34.02 21.89 6.65
C ARG A 174 35.13 20.91 7.05
N LEU A 175 35.48 19.98 6.16
CA LEU A 175 36.66 19.13 6.31
C LEU A 175 37.93 19.89 5.86
N PRO A 176 39.09 19.61 6.47
CA PRO A 176 40.39 20.07 5.96
C PRO A 176 40.62 19.61 4.52
N LYS A 177 41.35 20.42 3.75
CA LYS A 177 41.61 20.15 2.33
C LYS A 177 42.38 18.84 2.14
N GLU A 178 43.37 18.56 3.00
CA GLU A 178 44.17 17.34 2.91
C GLU A 178 43.29 16.08 3.06
N ILE A 179 42.29 16.14 3.94
CA ILE A 179 41.36 15.02 4.17
C ILE A 179 40.43 14.84 2.97
N ALA A 180 39.93 15.93 2.38
CA ALA A 180 39.11 15.86 1.17
C ALA A 180 39.89 15.21 0.01
N GLU A 181 41.15 15.60 -0.18
CA GLU A 181 42.02 15.01 -1.22
C GLU A 181 42.29 13.52 -0.97
N GLN A 182 42.47 13.09 0.28
CA GLN A 182 42.62 11.67 0.64
C GLN A 182 41.35 10.86 0.38
N ILE A 183 40.17 11.42 0.68
CA ILE A 183 38.87 10.80 0.40
C ILE A 183 38.72 10.62 -1.12
N ASP A 184 39.02 11.65 -1.91
CA ASP A 184 38.95 11.60 -3.37
C ASP A 184 39.88 10.54 -3.97
N ALA A 185 41.13 10.49 -3.52
CA ALA A 185 42.11 9.50 -3.97
C ALA A 185 41.63 8.07 -3.65
N SER A 186 41.13 7.86 -2.43
CA SER A 186 40.62 6.57 -1.97
C SER A 186 39.38 6.11 -2.77
N ILE A 187 38.43 7.03 -3.01
CA ILE A 187 37.23 6.74 -3.83
C ILE A 187 37.64 6.36 -5.25
N ARG A 188 38.56 7.11 -5.87
CA ARG A 188 39.05 6.79 -7.23
C ARG A 188 39.72 5.43 -7.30
N GLN A 189 40.53 5.09 -6.30
CA GLN A 189 41.17 3.78 -6.20
C GLN A 189 40.13 2.65 -6.08
N ILE A 190 39.15 2.78 -5.18
CA ILE A 190 38.08 1.78 -5.02
C ILE A 190 37.27 1.63 -6.32
N LEU A 191 36.89 2.74 -6.96
CA LEU A 191 36.12 2.69 -8.20
C LEU A 191 36.93 2.11 -9.39
N SER A 192 38.26 2.14 -9.32
CA SER A 192 39.11 1.52 -10.34
C SER A 192 39.03 -0.01 -10.32
N THR A 193 38.68 -0.64 -9.18
CA THR A 193 38.53 -2.10 -9.09
C THR A 193 37.21 -2.61 -9.66
N LEU A 194 36.29 -1.71 -10.04
CA LEU A 194 35.01 -2.03 -10.66
C LEU A 194 35.06 -1.99 -12.19
N LYS A 195 36.20 -1.56 -12.77
CA LYS A 195 36.48 -1.63 -14.20
C LYS A 195 37.20 -2.91 -14.54
#